data_AF-A0A8B9Y554-F1
#
_entry.id   AF-A0A8B9Y554-F1
#
_cell.length_a   1.000
_cell.length_b   1.000
_cell.length_c   1.000
_cell.angle_alpha   90.00
_cell.angle_beta   90.00
_cell.angle_gamma   90.00
#
_symmetry.space_group_name_H-M   'P 1'
#
loop_
_entity.id
_entity.type
_entity.pdbx_description
1 polymer ?
#
loop_
_entity_poly.entity_id
_entity_poly.type
_entity_poly.pdbx_seq_one_letter_code
_entity_poly.pdbx_strand_id
1 'polypeptide(L)'
;MASSSQPLLELQGPLLPPKDLVEEEDEYLREDAEEDEDTVFLDAEELCSGGVNAGSLPGLLRVSVFDENTQQKCDVLGRFPLTDAWWRVKVQVKPVGSGSYQVQGFPSYFLQSDMSPPNQIHICSLFLKECSVSSEQRIKFFTWLNNKSRYKDLNFENLMENLRTWQEEIEGNSQKQFGVRWEKEMATHSIPFITVMRALQFPKIMEFLPVLLPRHFKQLITSNSIEVLEEIEEILGTQPWKLGFRKITYRELKLLRCEANWTSFRQCKSLFQLMTDLEKNALIIYSHLKQICREQGHTCVEEADLTFQLSDLMSFHDAWQSLKFLKDIGVVTYEKGCVFLYDLYQAERGIASSVCDLMTRPPWQLQVDVKKVLASICTTRPENSGSGDTLNKSKPDEIRLEDLVDILDTQDSSDHIWDDGEKEVNAEMSEGQLDQDQMTALDMICSNAVTVISGKGGCGKTTIVSQLFKHIELLEEKEVKKACKDFEQDWNVPEEWITFTEQSQQKLDKAIEVLLTAPTGKAAGLLRQKTGFNAYTLCQVLMLSLFN
;
A
#
# COMPACT_ATOMS: atom_id res chain seq x y z
N MET A 1 -15.59 -18.33 25.09
CA MET A 1 -16.75 -19.24 25.16
C MET A 1 -16.99 -19.77 23.76
N ALA A 2 -17.19 -21.07 23.57
CA ALA A 2 -17.37 -21.63 22.23
C ALA A 2 -18.77 -21.25 21.69
N SER A 3 -18.82 -20.42 20.65
CA SER A 3 -20.00 -20.36 19.80
C SER A 3 -20.08 -21.65 19.00
N SER A 4 -21.20 -22.36 19.05
CA SER A 4 -21.43 -23.47 18.14
C SER A 4 -21.50 -22.91 16.72
N SER A 5 -20.50 -23.19 15.90
CA SER A 5 -20.51 -22.83 14.48
C SER A 5 -21.69 -23.54 13.82
N GLN A 6 -22.77 -22.80 13.53
CA GLN A 6 -23.83 -23.29 12.67
C GLN A 6 -23.20 -23.67 11.32
N PRO A 7 -23.62 -24.80 10.71
CA PRO A 7 -23.08 -25.20 9.42
C PRO A 7 -23.39 -24.13 8.38
N LEU A 8 -22.38 -23.78 7.57
CA LEU A 8 -22.55 -22.86 6.45
C LEU A 8 -23.55 -23.46 5.45
N LEU A 9 -24.52 -22.66 5.03
CA LEU A 9 -25.45 -23.03 3.96
C LEU A 9 -24.84 -22.64 2.62
N GLU A 10 -24.98 -23.48 1.61
CA GLU A 10 -24.62 -23.16 0.22
C GLU A 10 -25.89 -22.74 -0.51
N LEU A 11 -25.96 -21.49 -0.97
CA LEU A 11 -27.03 -21.01 -1.85
C LEU A 11 -26.54 -21.06 -3.30
N GLN A 12 -27.41 -21.47 -4.22
CA GLN A 12 -27.12 -21.48 -5.64
C GLN A 12 -28.34 -21.05 -6.45
N GLY A 13 -28.17 -20.10 -7.37
CA GLY A 13 -29.22 -19.75 -8.33
C GLY A 13 -29.09 -18.35 -8.94
N PRO A 14 -30.07 -17.92 -9.75
CA PRO A 14 -30.04 -16.64 -10.44
C PRO A 14 -30.13 -15.44 -9.48
N LEU A 15 -29.37 -14.39 -9.79
CA LEU A 15 -29.58 -13.06 -9.21
C LEU A 15 -30.87 -12.48 -9.76
N LEU A 16 -31.73 -11.98 -8.86
CA LEU A 16 -32.94 -11.26 -9.24
C LEU A 16 -32.62 -9.78 -9.46
N PRO A 17 -33.30 -9.10 -10.40
CA PRO A 17 -33.16 -7.65 -10.57
C PRO A 17 -33.42 -6.92 -9.25
N PRO A 18 -32.70 -5.81 -8.96
CA PRO A 18 -33.08 -4.92 -7.88
C PRO A 18 -34.54 -4.50 -8.07
N LYS A 19 -35.40 -4.83 -7.11
CA LYS A 19 -36.60 -4.05 -6.88
C LYS A 19 -36.17 -2.75 -6.22
N ASP A 20 -36.94 -1.69 -6.36
CA ASP A 20 -36.71 -0.44 -5.64
C ASP A 20 -36.77 -0.71 -4.13
N LEU A 21 -35.61 -0.95 -3.53
CA LEU A 21 -35.45 -1.22 -2.12
C LEU A 21 -35.35 0.13 -1.41
N VAL A 22 -36.33 0.39 -0.55
CA VAL A 22 -36.25 1.47 0.42
C VAL A 22 -35.01 1.24 1.28
N GLU A 23 -34.18 2.27 1.44
CA GLU A 23 -33.02 2.25 2.33
C GLU A 23 -33.50 2.22 3.78
N GLU A 24 -33.80 1.03 4.31
CA GLU A 24 -33.87 0.80 5.75
C GLU A 24 -32.44 0.64 6.28
N GLU A 25 -32.00 1.60 7.10
CA GLU A 25 -30.71 1.58 7.80
C GLU A 25 -30.70 0.47 8.88
N ASP A 26 -30.42 -0.77 8.46
CA ASP A 26 -30.27 -1.90 9.37
C ASP A 26 -29.02 -1.75 10.25
N GLU A 27 -29.21 -1.55 11.55
CA GLU A 27 -28.20 -1.36 12.61
C GLU A 27 -27.33 -2.61 12.89
N TYR A 28 -27.27 -3.57 11.98
CA TYR A 28 -26.63 -4.89 12.11
C TYR A 28 -25.30 -5.03 11.36
N LEU A 29 -24.58 -3.92 11.16
CA LEU A 29 -23.20 -3.93 10.68
C LEU A 29 -22.25 -4.44 11.78
N ARG A 30 -22.25 -5.75 12.02
CA ARG A 30 -21.04 -6.40 12.55
C ARG A 30 -20.02 -6.48 11.42
N GLU A 31 -19.02 -5.63 11.54
CA GLU A 31 -17.72 -5.80 10.89
C GLU A 31 -17.12 -7.13 11.37
N ASP A 32 -17.44 -8.24 10.69
CA ASP A 32 -16.57 -9.41 10.69
C ASP A 32 -15.25 -8.95 10.03
N ALA A 33 -14.25 -8.68 10.86
CA ALA A 33 -13.03 -7.97 10.51
C ALA A 33 -12.05 -8.83 9.69
N GLU A 34 -12.32 -8.93 8.38
CA GLU A 34 -11.39 -9.42 7.36
C GLU A 34 -11.50 -8.50 6.13
N GLU A 35 -10.44 -7.92 5.56
CA GLU A 35 -9.00 -8.10 5.76
C GLU A 35 -8.36 -6.73 6.06
N ASP A 36 -7.25 -6.69 6.81
CA ASP A 36 -6.41 -5.50 6.92
C ASP A 36 -6.04 -4.93 5.52
N GLU A 37 -5.70 -3.64 5.46
CA GLU A 37 -4.91 -3.13 4.34
C GLU A 37 -3.54 -3.81 4.33
N ASP A 38 -3.45 -4.89 3.54
CA ASP A 38 -2.22 -5.61 3.19
C ASP A 38 -1.20 -4.69 2.51
N THR A 39 -0.58 -3.83 3.31
CA THR A 39 0.57 -2.96 2.99
C THR A 39 1.84 -3.81 2.93
N VAL A 40 1.74 -4.93 2.19
CA VAL A 40 2.84 -5.81 1.86
C VAL A 40 3.82 -5.04 1.00
N PHE A 41 5.10 -5.08 1.39
CA PHE A 41 6.18 -4.42 0.70
C PHE A 41 6.22 -4.85 -0.78
N LEU A 42 6.16 -3.85 -1.67
CA LEU A 42 6.36 -4.01 -3.10
C LEU A 42 7.82 -3.72 -3.44
N ASP A 43 8.43 -4.55 -4.28
CA ASP A 43 9.72 -4.19 -4.87
C ASP A 43 9.52 -2.99 -5.81
N ALA A 44 10.51 -2.10 -5.86
CA ALA A 44 10.54 -0.99 -6.81
C ALA A 44 10.54 -1.50 -8.26
N GLU A 45 11.18 -2.64 -8.54
CA GLU A 45 11.11 -3.29 -9.85
C GLU A 45 9.68 -3.76 -10.16
N GLU A 46 8.97 -4.34 -9.18
CA GLU A 46 7.57 -4.76 -9.34
C GLU A 46 6.67 -3.55 -9.68
N LEU A 47 6.81 -2.46 -8.92
CA LEU A 47 6.08 -1.20 -9.11
C LEU A 47 6.32 -0.57 -10.49
N CYS A 48 7.58 -0.48 -10.91
CA CYS A 48 7.98 0.15 -12.18
C CYS A 48 7.74 -0.74 -13.41
N SER A 49 7.47 -2.04 -13.23
CA SER A 49 7.26 -2.98 -14.34
C SER A 49 5.93 -2.84 -15.09
N GLY A 50 5.01 -1.98 -14.62
CA GLY A 50 3.70 -1.77 -15.27
C GLY A 50 2.71 -2.92 -15.11
N GLY A 51 2.92 -3.82 -14.14
CA GLY A 51 2.03 -4.95 -13.87
C GLY A 51 0.61 -4.54 -13.44
N VAL A 52 -0.32 -5.49 -13.48
CA VAL A 52 -1.73 -5.24 -13.13
C VAL A 52 -1.87 -5.14 -11.60
N ASN A 53 -2.12 -3.92 -11.12
CA ASN A 53 -2.37 -3.66 -9.70
C ASN A 53 -3.72 -4.22 -9.22
N ALA A 54 -3.73 -4.71 -7.98
CA ALA A 54 -4.96 -5.07 -7.27
C ALA A 54 -5.93 -3.89 -7.15
N GLY A 55 -7.22 -4.15 -7.33
CA GLY A 55 -8.29 -3.17 -7.14
C GLY A 55 -8.78 -3.10 -5.69
N SER A 56 -9.78 -2.26 -5.45
CA SER A 56 -10.55 -2.30 -4.21
C SER A 56 -11.44 -3.55 -4.17
N LEU A 57 -11.69 -4.07 -2.97
CA LEU A 57 -12.72 -5.08 -2.78
C LEU A 57 -14.10 -4.51 -3.17
N PRO A 58 -15.02 -5.33 -3.70
CA PRO A 58 -16.40 -4.90 -3.93
C PRO A 58 -17.04 -4.38 -2.64
N GLY A 59 -17.89 -3.36 -2.78
CA GLY A 59 -18.70 -2.85 -1.68
C GLY A 59 -19.62 -3.94 -1.11
N LEU A 60 -19.98 -3.80 0.17
CA LEU A 60 -21.02 -4.63 0.77
C LEU A 60 -22.38 -4.16 0.24
N LEU A 61 -23.19 -5.07 -0.28
CA LEU A 61 -24.50 -4.77 -0.85
C LEU A 61 -25.48 -5.94 -0.66
N ARG A 62 -26.79 -5.62 -0.63
CA ARG A 62 -27.85 -6.62 -0.50
C ARG A 62 -28.33 -7.03 -1.90
N VAL A 63 -28.25 -8.32 -2.21
CA VAL A 63 -28.84 -8.92 -3.41
C VAL A 63 -30.00 -9.84 -3.02
N SER A 64 -30.85 -10.16 -4.00
CA SER A 64 -31.81 -11.24 -3.88
C SER A 64 -31.38 -12.41 -4.77
N VAL A 65 -31.17 -13.58 -4.17
CA VAL A 65 -30.89 -14.84 -4.89
C VAL A 65 -32.18 -15.67 -4.87
N PHE A 66 -32.57 -16.26 -6.01
CA PHE A 66 -33.55 -17.34 -6.00
C PHE A 66 -32.80 -18.67 -5.86
N ASP A 67 -32.85 -19.28 -4.68
CA ASP A 67 -32.10 -20.51 -4.43
C ASP A 67 -32.79 -21.74 -5.02
N GLU A 68 -32.07 -22.43 -5.90
CA GLU A 68 -32.53 -23.59 -6.66
C GLU A 68 -32.77 -24.81 -5.74
N ASN A 69 -32.10 -24.87 -4.58
CA ASN A 69 -32.22 -25.99 -3.64
C ASN A 69 -33.50 -25.90 -2.81
N THR A 70 -33.81 -24.72 -2.27
CA THR A 70 -35.00 -24.47 -1.43
C THR A 70 -36.22 -23.97 -2.21
N GLN A 71 -36.03 -23.55 -3.47
CA GLN A 71 -37.05 -22.92 -4.32
C GLN A 71 -37.62 -21.63 -3.70
N GLN A 72 -36.80 -20.89 -2.97
CA GLN A 72 -37.19 -19.66 -2.27
C GLN A 72 -36.31 -18.46 -2.67
N LYS A 73 -36.88 -17.26 -2.53
CA LYS A 73 -36.12 -16.01 -2.58
C LYS A 73 -35.40 -15.83 -1.24
N CYS A 74 -34.08 -15.70 -1.29
CA CYS A 74 -33.23 -15.38 -0.15
C CYS A 74 -32.65 -13.98 -0.34
N ASP A 75 -32.73 -13.15 0.70
CA ASP A 75 -32.08 -11.83 0.70
C ASP A 75 -30.71 -11.95 1.37
N VAL A 76 -29.68 -11.55 0.64
CA VAL A 76 -28.28 -11.91 0.91
C VAL A 76 -27.41 -10.65 0.94
N LEU A 77 -26.80 -10.38 2.10
CA LEU A 77 -25.85 -9.28 2.28
C LEU A 77 -24.42 -9.79 2.05
N GLY A 78 -23.68 -9.20 1.13
CA GLY A 78 -22.33 -9.65 0.80
C GLY A 78 -21.59 -8.75 -0.20
N ARG A 79 -20.37 -9.16 -0.58
CA ARG A 79 -19.55 -8.48 -1.58
C ARG A 79 -19.75 -9.15 -2.95
N PHE A 80 -20.55 -8.52 -3.81
CA PHE A 80 -20.88 -9.05 -5.14
C PHE A 80 -20.21 -8.19 -6.23
N PRO A 81 -19.11 -8.66 -6.87
CA PRO A 81 -18.47 -7.95 -7.99
C PRO A 81 -19.41 -7.64 -9.17
N LEU A 82 -20.38 -8.54 -9.42
CA LEU A 82 -21.37 -8.51 -10.50
C LEU A 82 -22.78 -8.73 -9.91
N THR A 83 -23.75 -7.96 -10.37
CA THR A 83 -25.10 -7.90 -9.76
C THR A 83 -26.25 -8.05 -10.77
N ASP A 84 -25.95 -8.16 -12.06
CA ASP A 84 -26.95 -8.19 -13.12
C ASP A 84 -27.80 -9.47 -13.15
N ALA A 85 -29.02 -9.34 -13.67
CA ALA A 85 -30.03 -10.40 -13.65
C ALA A 85 -29.75 -11.60 -14.59
N TRP A 86 -28.64 -11.62 -15.32
CA TRP A 86 -28.20 -12.74 -16.15
C TRP A 86 -27.11 -13.62 -15.50
N TRP A 87 -26.68 -13.26 -14.29
CA TRP A 87 -25.73 -14.07 -13.51
C TRP A 87 -26.47 -15.10 -12.65
N ARG A 88 -25.95 -16.31 -12.62
CA ARG A 88 -26.21 -17.33 -11.59
C ARG A 88 -25.03 -17.30 -10.62
N VAL A 89 -25.31 -17.24 -9.33
CA VAL A 89 -24.28 -17.24 -8.28
C VAL A 89 -24.33 -18.53 -7.48
N LYS A 90 -23.16 -18.89 -6.94
CA LYS A 90 -23.01 -19.93 -5.92
C LYS A 90 -22.19 -19.34 -4.76
N VAL A 91 -22.71 -19.41 -3.54
CA VAL A 91 -22.12 -18.70 -2.39
C VAL A 91 -22.42 -19.39 -1.06
N GLN A 92 -21.46 -19.35 -0.13
CA GLN A 92 -21.65 -19.81 1.24
C GLN A 92 -22.21 -18.68 2.11
N VAL A 93 -23.19 -19.00 2.95
CA VAL A 93 -23.87 -18.02 3.80
C VAL A 93 -24.11 -18.52 5.22
N LYS A 94 -24.24 -17.56 6.14
CA LYS A 94 -24.80 -17.75 7.49
C LYS A 94 -26.20 -17.12 7.57
N PRO A 95 -27.19 -17.75 8.20
CA PRO A 95 -28.48 -17.12 8.47
C PRO A 95 -28.32 -16.02 9.54
N VAL A 96 -28.90 -14.86 9.30
CA VAL A 96 -28.90 -13.72 10.25
C VAL A 96 -30.32 -13.38 10.71
N GLY A 97 -31.33 -13.73 9.92
CA GLY A 97 -32.75 -13.59 10.29
C GLY A 97 -33.65 -14.52 9.47
N SER A 98 -34.96 -14.34 9.58
CA SER A 98 -35.94 -15.11 8.80
C SER A 98 -35.89 -14.73 7.32
N GLY A 99 -35.22 -15.53 6.49
CA GLY A 99 -35.05 -15.28 5.05
C GLY A 99 -33.90 -14.34 4.68
N SER A 100 -33.16 -13.82 5.67
CA SER A 100 -32.01 -12.93 5.50
C SER A 100 -30.70 -13.63 5.87
N TYR A 101 -29.71 -13.53 4.98
CA TYR A 101 -28.43 -14.24 5.07
C TYR A 101 -27.25 -13.29 4.87
N GLN A 102 -26.10 -13.63 5.45
CA GLN A 102 -24.83 -12.93 5.26
C GLN A 102 -23.82 -13.87 4.59
N VAL A 103 -23.18 -13.38 3.53
CA VAL A 103 -22.15 -14.11 2.79
C VAL A 103 -20.93 -14.40 3.67
N GLN A 104 -20.27 -15.52 3.41
CA GLN A 104 -18.96 -15.88 3.94
C GLN A 104 -18.02 -16.11 2.75
N GLY A 105 -16.97 -15.30 2.63
CA GLY A 105 -16.12 -15.27 1.43
C GLY A 105 -16.74 -14.48 0.27
N PHE A 106 -16.60 -15.00 -0.94
CA PHE A 106 -17.05 -14.36 -2.19
C PHE A 106 -17.87 -15.35 -3.05
N PRO A 107 -18.76 -14.86 -3.92
CA PRO A 107 -19.58 -15.72 -4.79
C PRO A 107 -18.82 -16.19 -6.04
N SER A 108 -18.99 -17.47 -6.40
CA SER A 108 -18.69 -17.98 -7.74
C SER A 108 -19.78 -17.53 -8.73
N TYR A 109 -19.40 -17.22 -9.96
CA TYR A 109 -20.32 -16.75 -11.01
C TYR A 109 -20.42 -17.73 -12.19
N PHE A 110 -21.62 -17.86 -12.71
CA PHE A 110 -21.95 -18.57 -13.93
C PHE A 110 -22.89 -17.70 -14.77
N LEU A 111 -22.82 -17.81 -16.09
CA LEU A 111 -23.91 -17.29 -16.92
C LEU A 111 -25.17 -18.14 -16.71
N GLN A 112 -26.34 -17.51 -16.79
CA GLN A 112 -27.60 -18.23 -16.93
C GLN A 112 -27.64 -18.87 -18.32
N SER A 113 -27.02 -20.06 -18.42
CA SER A 113 -27.02 -20.94 -19.60
C SER A 113 -28.45 -21.31 -20.02
N ASP A 114 -29.32 -21.48 -19.04
CA ASP A 114 -30.75 -21.61 -19.21
C ASP A 114 -31.42 -20.23 -19.10
N MET A 115 -31.27 -19.43 -20.17
CA MET A 115 -32.39 -18.57 -20.57
C MET A 115 -33.59 -19.50 -20.87
N SER A 116 -34.29 -19.95 -19.84
CA SER A 116 -35.43 -20.87 -19.93
C SER A 116 -36.72 -20.10 -20.22
N PRO A 117 -37.66 -20.64 -21.03
CA PRO A 117 -38.99 -20.07 -21.13
C PRO A 117 -39.66 -20.00 -19.74
N PRO A 118 -40.30 -18.89 -19.35
CA PRO A 118 -40.66 -17.73 -20.19
C PRO A 118 -39.68 -16.55 -20.15
N ASN A 119 -38.61 -16.59 -19.35
CA ASN A 119 -37.84 -15.39 -18.99
C ASN A 119 -36.74 -14.98 -19.99
N GLN A 120 -36.43 -15.83 -20.99
CA GLN A 120 -35.41 -15.63 -22.04
C GLN A 120 -35.41 -14.20 -22.62
N ILE A 121 -36.59 -13.75 -23.10
CA ILE A 121 -36.77 -12.46 -23.75
C ILE A 121 -36.55 -11.30 -22.77
N HIS A 122 -36.93 -11.48 -21.50
CA HIS A 122 -36.75 -10.45 -20.47
C HIS A 122 -35.26 -10.28 -20.14
N ILE A 123 -34.55 -11.38 -19.89
CA ILE A 123 -33.11 -11.38 -19.58
C ILE A 123 -32.32 -10.81 -20.78
N CYS A 124 -32.59 -11.28 -21.99
CA CYS A 124 -31.98 -10.75 -23.20
C CYS A 124 -32.30 -9.26 -23.42
N SER A 125 -33.52 -8.80 -23.13
CA SER A 125 -33.89 -7.39 -23.26
C SER A 125 -33.25 -6.50 -22.19
N LEU A 126 -33.00 -7.01 -20.98
CA LEU A 126 -32.23 -6.32 -19.95
C LEU A 126 -30.77 -6.21 -20.37
N PHE A 127 -30.15 -7.32 -20.79
CA PHE A 127 -28.77 -7.34 -21.28
C PHE A 127 -28.56 -6.36 -22.43
N LEU A 128 -29.40 -6.40 -23.47
CA LEU A 128 -29.30 -5.45 -24.59
C LEU A 128 -29.56 -3.99 -24.16
N LYS A 129 -30.39 -3.74 -23.14
CA LYS A 129 -30.59 -2.40 -22.57
C LYS A 129 -29.32 -1.89 -21.90
N GLU A 130 -28.66 -2.70 -21.08
CA GLU A 130 -27.40 -2.30 -20.41
C GLU A 130 -26.21 -2.23 -21.38
N CYS A 131 -26.24 -3.01 -22.47
CA CYS A 131 -25.37 -2.82 -23.63
C CYS A 131 -25.68 -1.55 -24.46
N SER A 132 -26.55 -0.66 -23.97
CA SER A 132 -26.93 0.61 -24.59
C SER A 132 -27.60 0.50 -25.98
N VAL A 133 -28.14 -0.67 -26.34
CA VAL A 133 -28.92 -0.86 -27.58
C VAL A 133 -30.24 -0.11 -27.49
N SER A 134 -30.67 0.59 -28.53
CA SER A 134 -31.90 1.40 -28.47
C SER A 134 -33.18 0.55 -28.33
N SER A 135 -34.22 1.11 -27.70
CA SER A 135 -35.51 0.43 -27.54
C SER A 135 -36.13 0.02 -28.88
N GLU A 136 -36.03 0.88 -29.90
CA GLU A 136 -36.51 0.61 -31.26
C GLU A 136 -35.78 -0.59 -31.90
N GLN A 137 -34.45 -0.66 -31.75
CA GLN A 137 -33.65 -1.78 -32.25
C GLN A 137 -33.99 -3.08 -31.53
N ARG A 138 -34.13 -3.07 -30.20
CA ARG A 138 -34.56 -4.26 -29.43
C ARG A 138 -35.93 -4.77 -29.89
N ILE A 139 -36.91 -3.88 -30.09
CA ILE A 139 -38.25 -4.27 -30.58
C ILE A 139 -38.17 -4.91 -31.99
N LYS A 140 -37.38 -4.33 -32.90
CA LYS A 140 -37.17 -4.89 -34.25
C LYS A 140 -36.49 -6.26 -34.21
N PHE A 141 -35.49 -6.44 -33.34
CA PHE A 141 -34.79 -7.72 -33.16
C PHE A 141 -35.72 -8.82 -32.60
N PHE A 142 -36.46 -8.55 -31.52
CA PHE A 142 -37.40 -9.53 -30.96
C PHE A 142 -38.55 -9.87 -31.92
N THR A 143 -39.01 -8.91 -32.72
CA THR A 143 -40.00 -9.17 -33.78
C THR A 143 -39.45 -10.14 -34.83
N TRP A 144 -38.19 -9.96 -35.25
CA TRP A 144 -37.52 -10.86 -36.18
C TRP A 144 -37.29 -12.26 -35.59
N LEU A 145 -36.83 -12.37 -34.34
CA LEU A 145 -36.65 -13.65 -33.63
C LEU A 145 -37.96 -14.47 -33.58
N ASN A 146 -39.08 -13.80 -33.27
CA ASN A 146 -40.40 -14.42 -33.25
C ASN A 146 -40.80 -14.91 -34.65
N ASN A 147 -40.64 -14.08 -35.69
CA ASN A 147 -40.94 -14.45 -37.07
C ASN A 147 -40.10 -15.65 -37.57
N LYS A 148 -38.86 -15.79 -37.10
CA LYS A 148 -37.93 -16.86 -37.47
C LYS A 148 -38.07 -18.12 -36.61
N SER A 149 -38.98 -18.15 -35.63
CA SER A 149 -39.17 -19.25 -34.67
C SER A 149 -37.95 -19.57 -33.77
N ARG A 150 -36.86 -18.77 -33.84
CA ARG A 150 -35.59 -19.03 -33.12
C ARG A 150 -35.63 -18.72 -31.61
N TYR A 151 -36.77 -18.23 -31.11
CA TYR A 151 -36.89 -17.77 -29.72
C TYR A 151 -36.64 -18.87 -28.68
N LYS A 152 -37.05 -20.12 -28.96
CA LYS A 152 -36.99 -21.23 -27.98
C LYS A 152 -35.58 -21.55 -27.52
N ASP A 153 -34.62 -21.42 -28.44
CA ASP A 153 -33.24 -21.84 -28.27
C ASP A 153 -32.33 -20.65 -27.89
N LEU A 154 -32.88 -19.43 -27.74
CA LEU A 154 -32.10 -18.21 -27.50
C LEU A 154 -31.33 -18.28 -26.18
N ASN A 155 -30.00 -18.22 -26.27
CA ASN A 155 -29.07 -18.19 -25.13
C ASN A 155 -27.90 -17.23 -25.42
N PHE A 156 -26.98 -17.03 -24.47
CA PHE A 156 -25.84 -16.13 -24.69
C PHE A 156 -24.85 -16.61 -25.77
N GLU A 157 -24.70 -17.92 -25.95
CA GLU A 157 -23.80 -18.51 -26.97
C GLU A 157 -24.26 -18.15 -28.39
N ASN A 158 -25.57 -18.30 -28.69
CA ASN A 158 -26.13 -18.04 -30.01
C ASN A 158 -26.69 -16.61 -30.20
N LEU A 159 -26.77 -15.80 -29.13
CA LEU A 159 -27.21 -14.40 -29.22
C LEU A 159 -26.38 -13.62 -30.24
N MET A 160 -25.06 -13.83 -30.26
CA MET A 160 -24.16 -13.16 -31.21
C MET A 160 -24.39 -13.56 -32.66
N GLU A 161 -24.57 -14.85 -32.93
CA GLU A 161 -24.89 -15.34 -34.28
C GLU A 161 -26.27 -14.85 -34.75
N ASN A 162 -27.26 -14.84 -33.85
CA ASN A 162 -28.59 -14.32 -34.12
C ASN A 162 -28.60 -12.81 -34.40
N LEU A 163 -27.85 -12.01 -33.63
CA LEU A 163 -27.68 -10.57 -33.87
C LEU A 163 -27.00 -10.29 -35.22
N ARG A 164 -25.94 -11.04 -35.55
CA ARG A 164 -25.26 -10.92 -36.86
C ARG A 164 -26.20 -11.30 -38.02
N THR A 165 -26.89 -12.44 -37.92
CA THR A 165 -27.86 -12.89 -38.94
C THR A 165 -28.96 -11.83 -39.16
N TRP A 166 -29.47 -11.25 -38.08
CA TRP A 166 -30.50 -10.20 -38.12
C TRP A 166 -30.00 -8.94 -38.82
N GLN A 167 -28.76 -8.52 -38.55
CA GLN A 167 -28.13 -7.37 -39.18
C GLN A 167 -27.95 -7.60 -40.70
N GLU A 168 -27.37 -8.75 -41.09
CA GLU A 168 -27.19 -9.13 -42.51
C GLU A 168 -28.53 -9.14 -43.28
N GLU A 169 -29.60 -9.67 -42.68
CA GLU A 169 -30.94 -9.69 -43.30
C GLU A 169 -31.59 -8.29 -43.43
N ILE A 170 -31.30 -7.34 -42.53
CA ILE A 170 -31.79 -5.96 -42.64
C ILE A 170 -31.00 -5.18 -43.70
N GLU A 171 -29.68 -5.38 -43.77
CA GLU A 171 -28.80 -4.72 -44.73
C GLU A 171 -28.99 -5.24 -46.16
N GLY A 172 -29.30 -6.53 -46.33
CA GLY A 172 -29.71 -7.08 -47.62
C GLY A 172 -30.96 -6.41 -48.21
N ASN A 173 -31.80 -5.80 -47.36
CA ASN A 173 -33.05 -5.13 -47.76
C ASN A 173 -32.95 -3.59 -47.82
N SER A 174 -31.81 -2.97 -47.47
CA SER A 174 -31.68 -1.51 -47.39
C SER A 174 -30.32 -1.01 -47.88
N GLN A 175 -30.31 0.02 -48.75
CA GLN A 175 -29.13 0.37 -49.55
C GLN A 175 -27.88 0.75 -48.72
N LYS A 176 -26.92 -0.18 -48.63
CA LYS A 176 -25.46 0.00 -48.61
C LYS A 176 -24.82 1.02 -47.62
N GLN A 177 -25.48 1.45 -46.56
CA GLN A 177 -24.87 2.34 -45.54
C GLN A 177 -24.94 1.86 -44.07
N PHE A 178 -25.58 0.71 -43.78
CA PHE A 178 -25.71 0.22 -42.39
C PHE A 178 -24.63 -0.80 -41.95
N GLY A 179 -23.91 -1.42 -42.88
CA GLY A 179 -22.93 -2.51 -42.68
C GLY A 179 -21.88 -2.36 -41.58
N VAL A 180 -21.52 -1.13 -41.23
CA VAL A 180 -20.43 -0.84 -40.29
C VAL A 180 -20.97 -0.32 -38.95
N ARG A 181 -22.29 -0.36 -38.74
CA ARG A 181 -22.93 0.46 -37.71
C ARG A 181 -23.07 -0.24 -36.36
N TRP A 182 -23.49 -1.51 -36.30
CA TRP A 182 -23.73 -2.18 -35.01
C TRP A 182 -22.45 -2.62 -34.28
N GLU A 183 -21.43 -3.10 -34.99
CA GLU A 183 -20.11 -3.44 -34.40
C GLU A 183 -19.33 -2.19 -33.93
N LYS A 184 -19.68 -1.00 -34.45
CA LYS A 184 -18.94 0.26 -34.23
C LYS A 184 -19.69 1.30 -33.39
N GLU A 185 -21.02 1.23 -33.32
CA GLU A 185 -21.87 2.07 -32.46
C GLU A 185 -22.38 1.28 -31.23
N MET A 186 -21.59 1.33 -30.15
CA MET A 186 -22.00 1.18 -28.74
C MET A 186 -22.07 -0.22 -28.09
N ALA A 187 -22.56 -1.28 -28.75
CA ALA A 187 -22.80 -2.55 -28.03
C ALA A 187 -21.51 -3.29 -27.61
N THR A 188 -20.59 -3.48 -28.55
CA THR A 188 -19.36 -4.29 -28.45
C THR A 188 -18.33 -3.79 -27.43
N HIS A 189 -18.36 -2.49 -27.13
CA HIS A 189 -17.44 -1.85 -26.17
C HIS A 189 -18.06 -1.63 -24.77
N SER A 190 -19.32 -2.04 -24.57
CA SER A 190 -19.97 -1.90 -23.27
C SER A 190 -19.44 -2.91 -22.26
N ILE A 191 -19.27 -2.50 -20.99
CA ILE A 191 -18.78 -3.38 -19.92
C ILE A 191 -19.66 -4.64 -19.74
N PRO A 192 -21.02 -4.56 -19.77
CA PRO A 192 -21.88 -5.74 -19.73
C PRO A 192 -21.58 -6.74 -20.84
N PHE A 193 -21.44 -6.25 -22.09
CA PHE A 193 -21.10 -7.09 -23.24
C PHE A 193 -19.74 -7.78 -23.06
N ILE A 194 -18.70 -7.01 -22.75
CA ILE A 194 -17.33 -7.52 -22.55
C ILE A 194 -17.32 -8.60 -21.45
N THR A 195 -18.03 -8.37 -20.35
CA THR A 195 -18.05 -9.31 -19.21
C THR A 195 -18.78 -10.60 -19.56
N VAL A 196 -19.92 -10.54 -20.28
CA VAL A 196 -20.64 -11.73 -20.74
C VAL A 196 -19.83 -12.51 -21.78
N MET A 197 -19.17 -11.83 -22.73
CA MET A 197 -18.33 -12.50 -23.73
C MET A 197 -17.14 -13.21 -23.08
N ARG A 198 -16.49 -12.61 -22.07
CA ARG A 198 -15.43 -13.28 -21.30
C ARG A 198 -15.96 -14.41 -20.45
N ALA A 199 -17.16 -14.31 -19.90
CA ALA A 199 -17.77 -15.39 -19.13
C ALA A 199 -18.14 -16.62 -19.99
N LEU A 200 -18.39 -16.44 -21.29
CA LEU A 200 -18.51 -17.55 -22.25
C LEU A 200 -17.15 -18.18 -22.60
N GLN A 201 -16.08 -17.37 -22.69
CA GLN A 201 -14.74 -17.82 -23.06
C GLN A 201 -13.97 -18.46 -21.90
N PHE A 202 -14.15 -17.95 -20.68
CA PHE A 202 -13.34 -18.25 -19.50
C PHE A 202 -14.21 -18.66 -18.30
N PRO A 203 -14.89 -19.82 -18.36
CA PRO A 203 -15.82 -20.24 -17.32
C PRO A 203 -15.14 -20.50 -15.97
N LYS A 204 -13.92 -21.03 -15.91
CA LYS A 204 -13.22 -21.27 -14.63
C LYS A 204 -12.79 -19.96 -13.98
N ILE A 205 -12.41 -18.94 -14.77
CA ILE A 205 -12.20 -17.59 -14.23
C ILE A 205 -13.46 -17.10 -13.52
N MET A 206 -14.65 -17.24 -14.12
CA MET A 206 -15.90 -16.79 -13.49
C MET A 206 -16.27 -17.62 -12.24
N GLU A 207 -15.98 -18.93 -12.24
CA GLU A 207 -16.24 -19.80 -11.10
C GLU A 207 -15.29 -19.53 -9.92
N PHE A 208 -13.98 -19.43 -10.16
CA PHE A 208 -12.97 -19.47 -9.10
C PHE A 208 -12.27 -18.15 -8.81
N LEU A 209 -12.01 -17.31 -9.82
CA LEU A 209 -11.24 -16.08 -9.63
C LEU A 209 -11.89 -15.06 -8.67
N PRO A 210 -13.23 -14.91 -8.58
CA PRO A 210 -13.87 -14.09 -7.55
C PRO A 210 -13.56 -14.56 -6.11
N VAL A 211 -13.38 -15.87 -5.92
CA VAL A 211 -13.16 -16.50 -4.61
C VAL A 211 -11.68 -16.47 -4.23
N LEU A 212 -10.80 -16.75 -5.21
CA LEU A 212 -9.36 -16.78 -5.01
C LEU A 212 -8.73 -15.39 -4.96
N LEU A 213 -9.15 -14.49 -5.85
CA LEU A 213 -8.50 -13.19 -6.12
C LEU A 213 -9.55 -12.06 -6.27
N PRO A 214 -10.38 -11.81 -5.24
CA PRO A 214 -11.53 -10.89 -5.30
C PRO A 214 -11.14 -9.44 -5.67
N ARG A 215 -9.94 -9.01 -5.27
CA ARG A 215 -9.40 -7.65 -5.55
C ARG A 215 -9.03 -7.46 -7.03
N HIS A 216 -8.62 -8.52 -7.73
CA HIS A 216 -8.19 -8.47 -9.14
C HIS A 216 -9.31 -8.83 -10.12
N PHE A 217 -10.27 -9.68 -9.72
CA PHE A 217 -11.32 -10.23 -10.60
C PHE A 217 -11.98 -9.19 -11.51
N LYS A 218 -12.52 -8.09 -10.93
CA LYS A 218 -13.26 -7.07 -11.70
C LYS A 218 -12.38 -6.31 -12.69
N GLN A 219 -11.11 -6.07 -12.35
CA GLN A 219 -10.17 -5.46 -13.29
C GLN A 219 -9.84 -6.46 -14.39
N LEU A 220 -9.46 -7.70 -14.07
CA LEU A 220 -9.09 -8.71 -15.05
C LEU A 220 -10.19 -8.99 -16.08
N ILE A 221 -11.46 -9.15 -15.67
CA ILE A 221 -12.59 -9.34 -16.59
C ILE A 221 -13.00 -8.06 -17.35
N THR A 222 -12.37 -6.92 -17.10
CA THR A 222 -12.51 -5.69 -17.90
C THR A 222 -11.23 -5.29 -18.65
N SER A 223 -10.03 -5.78 -18.26
CA SER A 223 -8.66 -5.29 -18.54
C SER A 223 -8.12 -5.28 -20.00
N ASN A 224 -8.96 -5.52 -20.99
CA ASN A 224 -8.64 -5.74 -22.42
C ASN A 224 -7.59 -6.81 -22.82
N SER A 225 -6.58 -7.15 -22.00
CA SER A 225 -5.67 -8.28 -22.25
C SER A 225 -6.44 -9.59 -22.12
N ILE A 226 -6.44 -10.35 -23.21
CA ILE A 226 -7.09 -11.67 -23.31
C ILE A 226 -6.07 -12.76 -22.98
N GLU A 227 -4.80 -12.52 -23.30
CA GLU A 227 -3.67 -13.43 -23.12
C GLU A 227 -3.53 -13.82 -21.63
N VAL A 228 -3.58 -12.84 -20.72
CA VAL A 228 -3.52 -13.09 -19.26
C VAL A 228 -4.74 -13.89 -18.77
N LEU A 229 -5.90 -13.77 -19.43
CA LEU A 229 -7.09 -14.56 -19.08
C LEU A 229 -6.98 -16.00 -19.58
N GLU A 230 -6.43 -16.21 -20.79
CA GLU A 230 -6.11 -17.53 -21.33
C GLU A 230 -5.14 -18.29 -20.40
N GLU A 231 -4.06 -17.62 -19.97
CA GLU A 231 -3.09 -18.20 -19.02
C GLU A 231 -3.72 -18.52 -17.65
N ILE A 232 -4.59 -17.65 -17.12
CA ILE A 232 -5.30 -17.92 -15.86
C ILE A 232 -6.28 -19.10 -16.01
N GLU A 233 -7.04 -19.18 -17.10
CA GLU A 233 -8.00 -20.28 -17.37
C GLU A 233 -7.27 -21.63 -17.52
N GLU A 234 -6.06 -21.62 -18.12
CA GLU A 234 -5.17 -22.79 -18.17
C GLU A 234 -4.65 -23.17 -16.77
N ILE A 235 -4.14 -22.21 -15.99
CA ILE A 235 -3.64 -22.44 -14.63
C ILE A 235 -4.75 -23.01 -13.73
N LEU A 236 -5.95 -22.44 -13.76
CA LEU A 236 -7.13 -22.95 -13.04
C LEU A 236 -7.53 -24.36 -13.52
N GLY A 237 -7.24 -24.71 -14.77
CA GLY A 237 -7.47 -26.04 -15.32
C GLY A 237 -6.42 -27.10 -15.00
N THR A 238 -5.20 -26.70 -14.61
CA THR A 238 -4.03 -27.60 -14.59
C THR A 238 -3.21 -27.55 -13.31
N GLN A 239 -2.83 -26.35 -12.85
CA GLN A 239 -1.88 -26.12 -11.75
C GLN A 239 -2.36 -24.96 -10.86
N PRO A 240 -3.57 -25.04 -10.27
CA PRO A 240 -4.18 -23.91 -9.57
C PRO A 240 -3.37 -23.40 -8.37
N TRP A 241 -2.49 -24.23 -7.80
CA TRP A 241 -1.59 -23.86 -6.71
C TRP A 241 -0.66 -22.70 -7.05
N LYS A 242 -0.35 -22.46 -8.34
CA LYS A 242 0.48 -21.32 -8.79
C LYS A 242 -0.07 -19.98 -8.32
N LEU A 243 -1.40 -19.85 -8.26
CA LEU A 243 -2.07 -18.62 -7.81
C LEU A 243 -1.84 -18.34 -6.31
N GLY A 244 -1.41 -19.32 -5.52
CA GLY A 244 -1.11 -19.18 -4.09
C GLY A 244 0.28 -18.65 -3.77
N PHE A 245 1.07 -18.23 -4.76
CA PHE A 245 2.41 -17.71 -4.57
C PHE A 245 2.61 -16.40 -5.35
N ARG A 246 2.66 -15.26 -4.64
CA ARG A 246 2.85 -13.91 -5.24
C ARG A 246 3.98 -13.84 -6.27
N LYS A 247 5.11 -14.47 -5.97
CA LYS A 247 6.27 -14.42 -6.87
C LYS A 247 6.03 -15.19 -8.19
N ILE A 248 5.18 -16.21 -8.18
CA ILE A 248 4.81 -16.98 -9.38
C ILE A 248 3.78 -16.19 -10.21
N THR A 249 2.73 -15.67 -9.57
CA THR A 249 1.72 -14.83 -10.25
C THR A 249 2.34 -13.56 -10.84
N TYR A 250 3.31 -12.93 -10.17
CA TYR A 250 4.05 -11.82 -10.76
C TYR A 250 4.98 -12.25 -11.91
N ARG A 251 5.74 -13.34 -11.75
CA ARG A 251 6.69 -13.82 -12.78
C ARG A 251 5.98 -14.24 -14.07
N GLU A 252 4.88 -14.97 -13.94
CA GLU A 252 4.18 -15.61 -15.05
C GLU A 252 3.07 -14.68 -15.60
N LEU A 253 2.22 -14.11 -14.74
CA LEU A 253 1.02 -13.34 -15.15
C LEU A 253 1.15 -11.82 -15.03
N LYS A 254 2.27 -11.29 -14.52
CA LYS A 254 2.50 -9.85 -14.25
C LYS A 254 1.45 -9.20 -13.34
N LEU A 255 0.86 -9.97 -12.43
CA LEU A 255 -0.15 -9.48 -11.48
C LEU A 255 0.52 -9.04 -10.18
N LEU A 256 0.38 -7.76 -9.83
CA LEU A 256 0.97 -7.17 -8.62
C LEU A 256 0.11 -7.48 -7.39
N ARG A 257 0.76 -7.78 -6.25
CA ARG A 257 0.09 -8.14 -4.97
C ARG A 257 -0.95 -9.27 -5.13
N CYS A 258 -0.75 -10.18 -6.07
CA CYS A 258 -1.73 -11.18 -6.44
C CYS A 258 -1.40 -12.53 -5.80
N GLU A 259 -2.13 -12.94 -4.77
CA GLU A 259 -1.92 -14.23 -4.10
C GLU A 259 -3.24 -14.75 -3.54
N ALA A 260 -3.59 -15.98 -3.90
CA ALA A 260 -4.76 -16.67 -3.37
C ALA A 260 -4.42 -17.35 -2.05
N ASN A 261 -5.18 -17.02 -0.99
CA ASN A 261 -4.94 -17.59 0.33
C ASN A 261 -5.37 -19.07 0.41
N TRP A 262 -4.83 -19.79 1.40
CA TRP A 262 -5.14 -21.21 1.63
C TRP A 262 -6.63 -21.47 1.92
N THR A 263 -7.30 -20.53 2.58
CA THR A 263 -8.72 -20.65 2.95
C THR A 263 -9.65 -20.59 1.73
N SER A 264 -9.39 -19.72 0.75
CA SER A 264 -10.13 -19.66 -0.52
C SER A 264 -9.93 -20.92 -1.36
N PHE A 265 -8.72 -21.48 -1.44
CA PHE A 265 -8.53 -22.77 -2.12
C PHE A 265 -9.34 -23.91 -1.48
N ARG A 266 -9.51 -23.91 -0.16
CA ARG A 266 -10.38 -24.89 0.54
C ARG A 266 -11.88 -24.69 0.27
N GLN A 267 -12.32 -23.50 -0.13
CA GLN A 267 -13.69 -23.25 -0.60
C GLN A 267 -13.90 -23.84 -2.01
N CYS A 268 -12.89 -23.70 -2.88
CA CYS A 268 -12.89 -24.24 -4.25
C CYS A 268 -12.56 -25.76 -4.30
N LYS A 269 -13.48 -26.60 -3.82
CA LYS A 269 -13.30 -28.07 -3.72
C LYS A 269 -12.78 -28.76 -4.99
N SER A 270 -13.22 -28.31 -6.17
CA SER A 270 -12.78 -28.83 -7.48
C SER A 270 -11.31 -28.53 -7.75
N LEU A 271 -10.86 -27.29 -7.56
CA LEU A 271 -9.44 -26.93 -7.67
C LEU A 271 -8.57 -27.65 -6.63
N PHE A 272 -9.09 -27.81 -5.41
CA PHE A 272 -8.40 -28.51 -4.33
C PHE A 272 -8.12 -29.99 -4.66
N GLN A 273 -8.96 -30.61 -5.49
CA GLN A 273 -8.76 -31.99 -5.98
C GLN A 273 -7.74 -32.11 -7.11
N LEU A 274 -7.46 -31.02 -7.85
CA LEU A 274 -6.43 -31.00 -8.89
C LEU A 274 -5.00 -30.94 -8.31
N MET A 275 -4.86 -30.45 -7.07
CA MET A 275 -3.56 -30.34 -6.40
C MET A 275 -3.11 -31.68 -5.80
N THR A 276 -1.82 -31.96 -5.93
CA THR A 276 -1.12 -33.01 -5.18
C THR A 276 -0.95 -32.61 -3.71
N ASP A 277 -0.68 -33.59 -2.84
CA ASP A 277 -0.48 -33.31 -1.42
C ASP A 277 0.83 -32.56 -1.14
N LEU A 278 1.84 -32.70 -2.02
CA LEU A 278 3.06 -31.90 -2.00
C LEU A 278 2.77 -30.40 -2.16
N GLU A 279 1.91 -30.05 -3.13
CA GLU A 279 1.52 -28.66 -3.44
C GLU A 279 0.63 -28.07 -2.33
N LYS A 280 -0.31 -28.87 -1.78
CA LYS A 280 -1.13 -28.48 -0.62
C LYS A 280 -0.27 -28.20 0.61
N ASN A 281 0.66 -29.10 0.94
CA ASN A 281 1.57 -28.92 2.07
C ASN A 281 2.50 -27.71 1.86
N ALA A 282 2.95 -27.47 0.63
CA ALA A 282 3.73 -26.28 0.27
C ALA A 282 2.95 -24.97 0.50
N LEU A 283 1.66 -24.91 0.11
CA LEU A 283 0.79 -23.77 0.38
C LEU A 283 0.58 -23.55 1.89
N ILE A 284 0.38 -24.63 2.67
CA ILE A 284 0.27 -24.56 4.14
C ILE A 284 1.54 -23.99 4.76
N ILE A 285 2.71 -24.55 4.43
CA ILE A 285 4.02 -24.11 4.96
C ILE A 285 4.27 -22.64 4.63
N TYR A 286 4.03 -22.23 3.38
CA TYR A 286 4.23 -20.86 2.94
C TYR A 286 3.26 -19.88 3.64
N SER A 287 2.00 -20.26 3.80
CA SER A 287 1.01 -19.48 4.57
C SER A 287 1.41 -19.33 6.03
N HIS A 288 1.89 -20.41 6.67
CA HIS A 288 2.32 -20.39 8.08
C HIS A 288 3.60 -19.57 8.27
N LEU A 289 4.58 -19.71 7.37
CA LEU A 289 5.79 -18.89 7.36
C LEU A 289 5.46 -17.40 7.20
N LYS A 290 4.57 -17.04 6.27
CA LYS A 290 4.05 -15.66 6.13
C LYS A 290 3.36 -15.16 7.40
N GLN A 291 2.58 -16.01 8.06
CA GLN A 291 1.91 -15.65 9.32
C GLN A 291 2.93 -15.35 10.42
N ILE A 292 3.92 -16.22 10.63
CA ILE A 292 5.02 -15.98 11.60
C ILE A 292 5.74 -14.66 11.29
N CYS A 293 6.13 -14.43 10.03
CA CYS A 293 6.80 -13.19 9.62
C CYS A 293 5.96 -11.93 9.90
N ARG A 294 4.64 -11.99 9.63
CA ARG A 294 3.70 -10.86 9.82
C ARG A 294 3.42 -10.58 11.29
N GLU A 295 3.09 -11.61 12.07
CA GLU A 295 2.62 -11.46 13.45
C GLU A 295 3.77 -11.25 14.46
N GLN A 296 4.92 -11.86 14.21
CA GLN A 296 6.05 -11.88 15.15
C GLN A 296 7.22 -10.99 14.68
N GLY A 297 7.17 -10.48 13.44
CA GLY A 297 8.22 -9.62 12.87
C GLY A 297 9.50 -10.36 12.48
N HIS A 298 9.45 -11.69 12.37
CA HIS A 298 10.61 -12.51 11.99
C HIS A 298 10.92 -12.40 10.48
N THR A 299 12.20 -12.19 10.13
CA THR A 299 12.67 -12.22 8.73
C THR A 299 12.88 -13.65 8.22
N CYS A 300 13.19 -14.58 9.14
CA CYS A 300 13.37 -16.01 8.89
C CYS A 300 12.94 -16.84 10.10
N VAL A 301 12.76 -18.14 9.90
CA VAL A 301 12.39 -19.11 10.94
C VAL A 301 13.33 -20.31 10.84
N GLU A 302 13.79 -20.86 11.97
CA GLU A 302 14.57 -22.10 11.96
C GLU A 302 13.74 -23.25 11.39
N GLU A 303 14.35 -24.08 10.53
CA GLU A 303 13.64 -25.16 9.84
C GLU A 303 13.06 -26.19 10.83
N ALA A 304 13.77 -26.45 11.93
CA ALA A 304 13.31 -27.32 13.00
C ALA A 304 12.04 -26.78 13.69
N ASP A 305 11.99 -25.49 14.01
CA ASP A 305 10.84 -24.85 14.64
C ASP A 305 9.64 -24.79 13.69
N LEU A 306 9.88 -24.46 12.41
CA LEU A 306 8.84 -24.41 11.38
C LEU A 306 8.20 -25.79 11.15
N THR A 307 9.02 -26.84 11.04
CA THR A 307 8.53 -28.22 10.85
C THR A 307 7.88 -28.78 12.12
N PHE A 308 8.36 -28.41 13.31
CA PHE A 308 7.75 -28.78 14.59
C PHE A 308 6.35 -28.18 14.76
N GLN A 309 6.16 -26.89 14.46
CA GLN A 309 4.85 -26.23 14.53
C GLN A 309 3.80 -26.80 13.56
N LEU A 310 4.23 -27.42 12.46
CA LEU A 310 3.36 -27.99 11.43
C LEU A 310 3.13 -29.51 11.60
N SER A 311 3.67 -30.12 12.65
CA SER A 311 3.61 -31.57 12.90
C SER A 311 2.20 -32.15 13.10
N ASP A 312 1.23 -31.33 13.54
CA ASP A 312 -0.19 -31.70 13.62
C ASP A 312 -0.88 -31.75 12.25
N LEU A 313 -0.31 -31.11 11.23
CA LEU A 313 -0.90 -30.97 9.88
C LEU A 313 -0.27 -31.90 8.85
N MET A 314 1.03 -32.23 8.98
CA MET A 314 1.78 -33.03 8.02
C MET A 314 2.97 -33.75 8.67
N SER A 315 3.46 -34.82 8.04
CA SER A 315 4.65 -35.51 8.54
C SER A 315 5.92 -34.69 8.31
N PHE A 316 6.95 -34.91 9.12
CA PHE A 316 8.27 -34.28 8.94
C PHE A 316 8.85 -34.53 7.53
N HIS A 317 8.64 -35.72 6.96
CA HIS A 317 9.08 -36.04 5.61
C HIS A 317 8.35 -35.19 4.56
N ASP A 318 7.03 -35.05 4.67
CA ASP A 318 6.24 -34.27 3.71
C ASP A 318 6.54 -32.79 3.83
N ALA A 319 6.74 -32.30 5.06
CA ALA A 319 7.20 -30.95 5.33
C ALA A 319 8.54 -30.68 4.62
N TRP A 320 9.53 -31.57 4.76
CA TRP A 320 10.82 -31.47 4.08
C TRP A 320 10.71 -31.51 2.54
N GLN A 321 9.87 -32.38 1.97
CA GLN A 321 9.68 -32.43 0.51
C GLN A 321 9.01 -31.15 -0.02
N SER A 322 7.99 -30.64 0.67
CA SER A 322 7.33 -29.39 0.31
C SER A 322 8.23 -28.17 0.52
N LEU A 323 9.04 -28.15 1.58
CA LEU A 323 10.09 -27.16 1.83
C LEU A 323 11.11 -27.12 0.69
N LYS A 324 11.55 -28.29 0.20
CA LYS A 324 12.42 -28.40 -0.98
C LYS A 324 11.70 -27.90 -2.24
N PHE A 325 10.45 -28.30 -2.48
CA PHE A 325 9.66 -27.83 -3.63
C PHE A 325 9.51 -26.30 -3.65
N LEU A 326 9.22 -25.67 -2.49
CA LEU A 326 9.16 -24.21 -2.33
C LEU A 326 10.51 -23.53 -2.69
N LYS A 327 11.64 -24.20 -2.43
CA LYS A 327 12.98 -23.75 -2.86
C LYS A 327 13.13 -23.81 -4.37
N ASP A 328 12.76 -24.94 -4.96
CA ASP A 328 12.98 -25.26 -6.36
C ASP A 328 12.11 -24.36 -7.28
N ILE A 329 10.89 -24.00 -6.86
CA ILE A 329 10.06 -22.99 -7.56
C ILE A 329 10.48 -21.53 -7.26
N GLY A 330 11.36 -21.35 -6.26
CA GLY A 330 12.03 -20.09 -5.94
C GLY A 330 11.25 -19.13 -5.02
N VAL A 331 10.29 -19.61 -4.23
CA VAL A 331 9.48 -18.75 -3.32
C VAL A 331 10.06 -18.65 -1.91
N VAL A 332 10.91 -19.60 -1.51
CA VAL A 332 11.70 -19.53 -0.26
C VAL A 332 13.19 -19.80 -0.52
N THR A 333 14.03 -19.37 0.42
CA THR A 333 15.48 -19.62 0.44
C THR A 333 15.92 -20.25 1.76
N TYR A 334 17.02 -20.99 1.74
CA TYR A 334 17.63 -21.63 2.92
C TYR A 334 19.02 -21.06 3.12
N GLU A 335 19.27 -20.51 4.31
CA GLU A 335 20.61 -20.13 4.73
C GLU A 335 20.81 -20.46 6.22
N LYS A 336 21.94 -21.08 6.56
CA LYS A 336 22.36 -21.39 7.95
C LYS A 336 21.35 -22.19 8.81
N GLY A 337 20.43 -22.93 8.18
CA GLY A 337 19.39 -23.70 8.88
C GLY A 337 18.07 -22.93 9.07
N CYS A 338 17.99 -21.68 8.62
CA CYS A 338 16.78 -20.89 8.59
C CYS A 338 16.14 -20.89 7.19
N VAL A 339 14.80 -20.89 7.18
CA VAL A 339 13.95 -20.73 6.01
C VAL A 339 13.50 -19.27 5.93
N PHE A 340 13.67 -18.67 4.76
CA PHE A 340 13.31 -17.29 4.48
C PHE A 340 12.26 -17.25 3.38
N LEU A 341 11.28 -16.36 3.48
CA LEU A 341 10.54 -15.89 2.30
C LEU A 341 11.54 -15.22 1.35
N TYR A 342 11.50 -15.55 0.06
CA TYR A 342 12.52 -15.09 -0.89
C TYR A 342 12.67 -13.56 -0.90
N ASP A 343 11.55 -12.84 -0.87
CA ASP A 343 11.55 -11.37 -0.95
C ASP A 343 12.15 -10.72 0.30
N LEU A 344 11.89 -11.30 1.49
CA LEU A 344 12.53 -10.86 2.74
C LEU A 344 14.04 -11.14 2.75
N TYR A 345 14.46 -12.29 2.20
CA TYR A 345 15.87 -12.62 2.02
C TYR A 345 16.60 -11.65 1.07
N GLN A 346 15.97 -11.28 -0.05
CA GLN A 346 16.56 -10.28 -0.95
C GLN A 346 16.57 -8.89 -0.31
N ALA A 347 15.54 -8.51 0.44
CA ALA A 347 15.53 -7.26 1.18
C ALA A 347 16.67 -7.20 2.21
N GLU A 348 16.86 -8.25 3.03
CA GLU A 348 17.95 -8.33 4.00
C GLU A 348 19.32 -8.29 3.33
N ARG A 349 19.52 -9.03 2.24
CA ARG A 349 20.77 -8.99 1.45
C ARG A 349 21.01 -7.64 0.79
N GLY A 350 19.97 -7.00 0.27
CA GLY A 350 20.02 -5.67 -0.33
C GLY A 350 20.41 -4.60 0.69
N ILE A 351 19.80 -4.64 1.89
CA ILE A 351 20.17 -3.79 3.02
C ILE A 351 21.63 -4.03 3.42
N ALA A 352 22.03 -5.29 3.61
CA ALA A 352 23.40 -5.64 3.99
C ALA A 352 24.44 -5.18 2.95
N SER A 353 24.18 -5.40 1.65
CA SER A 353 25.02 -4.91 0.56
C SER A 353 25.11 -3.38 0.58
N SER A 354 23.96 -2.69 0.68
CA SER A 354 23.90 -1.23 0.68
C SER A 354 24.69 -0.62 1.85
N VAL A 355 24.59 -1.22 3.04
CA VAL A 355 25.39 -0.81 4.21
C VAL A 355 26.88 -1.08 3.98
N CYS A 356 27.27 -2.23 3.42
CA CYS A 356 28.66 -2.51 3.08
C CYS A 356 29.21 -1.51 2.04
N ASP A 357 28.45 -1.25 0.97
CA ASP A 357 28.82 -0.29 -0.07
C ASP A 357 29.01 1.11 0.51
N LEU A 358 28.09 1.56 1.37
CA LEU A 358 28.20 2.85 2.08
C LEU A 358 29.41 2.91 3.02
N MET A 359 29.76 1.80 3.69
CA MET A 359 30.94 1.70 4.56
C MET A 359 32.28 1.62 3.79
N THR A 360 32.27 1.28 2.49
CA THR A 360 33.49 1.23 1.65
C THR A 360 33.74 2.52 0.85
N ARG A 361 32.78 3.46 0.83
CA ARG A 361 32.96 4.78 0.21
C ARG A 361 34.02 5.59 0.94
N PRO A 362 34.70 6.53 0.25
CA PRO A 362 35.60 7.45 0.92
C PRO A 362 34.86 8.25 2.01
N PRO A 363 35.55 8.63 3.11
CA PRO A 363 35.00 9.49 4.15
C PRO A 363 34.24 10.70 3.59
N TRP A 364 33.02 10.93 4.08
CA TRP A 364 32.42 12.26 3.98
C TRP A 364 33.32 13.18 4.80
N GLN A 365 33.73 14.33 4.25
CA GLN A 365 34.41 15.37 5.00
C GLN A 365 33.53 16.62 5.08
N LEU A 366 32.87 16.81 6.23
CA LEU A 366 32.28 18.09 6.61
C LEU A 366 33.35 18.89 7.35
N GLN A 367 33.86 19.97 6.75
CA GLN A 367 34.90 20.81 7.38
C GLN A 367 34.30 21.69 8.47
N VAL A 368 34.06 21.10 9.65
CA VAL A 368 33.39 21.76 10.78
C VAL A 368 34.16 21.57 12.08
N ASP A 369 34.31 22.65 12.84
CA ASP A 369 34.86 22.60 14.19
C ASP A 369 33.79 22.12 15.19
N VAL A 370 33.86 20.82 15.53
CA VAL A 370 32.94 20.15 16.47
C VAL A 370 32.89 20.84 17.84
N LYS A 371 34.00 21.42 18.32
CA LYS A 371 34.04 22.11 19.62
C LYS A 371 33.22 23.40 19.57
N LYS A 372 33.30 24.16 18.46
CA LYS A 372 32.46 25.37 18.25
C LYS A 372 30.97 25.02 18.13
N VAL A 373 30.62 23.91 17.48
CA VAL A 373 29.22 23.45 17.39
C VAL A 373 28.66 23.20 18.78
N LEU A 374 29.35 22.43 19.64
CA LEU A 374 28.85 22.12 20.98
C LEU A 374 28.84 23.33 21.92
N ALA A 375 29.85 24.21 21.86
CA ALA A 375 29.87 25.45 22.63
C ALA A 375 28.61 26.31 22.38
N SER A 376 28.13 26.36 21.13
CA SER A 376 26.90 27.08 20.76
C SER A 376 25.60 26.49 21.36
N ILE A 377 25.62 25.21 21.76
CA ILE A 377 24.49 24.54 22.46
C ILE A 377 24.52 24.92 23.95
N CYS A 378 25.71 25.06 24.54
CA CYS A 378 25.86 25.44 25.94
C CYS A 378 25.46 26.90 26.20
N THR A 379 25.78 27.82 25.27
CA THR A 379 25.47 29.26 25.41
C THR A 379 24.03 29.64 25.12
N THR A 380 23.23 28.77 24.49
CA THR A 380 21.80 29.02 24.17
C THR A 380 20.82 28.56 25.25
N ARG A 381 21.32 28.25 26.46
CA ARG A 381 20.48 27.93 27.62
C ARG A 381 19.85 29.23 28.16
N PRO A 382 18.52 29.36 28.26
CA PRO A 382 17.89 30.63 28.64
C PRO A 382 18.10 30.96 30.12
N GLU A 383 18.62 32.16 30.39
CA GLU A 383 18.68 32.77 31.73
C GLU A 383 17.28 33.22 32.21
N ASN A 384 16.37 32.27 32.42
CA ASN A 384 15.06 32.52 33.02
C ASN A 384 15.01 32.01 34.46
N SER A 385 15.72 32.72 35.34
CA SER A 385 15.46 32.73 36.79
C SER A 385 15.62 34.13 37.38
N GLY A 386 14.94 35.11 36.77
CA GLY A 386 14.72 36.44 37.36
C GLY A 386 13.70 36.38 38.50
N SER A 387 13.96 37.13 39.58
CA SER A 387 13.24 37.05 40.86
C SER A 387 12.09 38.06 41.01
N GLY A 388 11.07 37.70 41.79
CA GLY A 388 10.12 38.60 42.47
C GLY A 388 8.65 38.49 42.02
N ASP A 389 7.63 38.65 42.87
CA ASP A 389 7.59 38.78 44.34
C ASP A 389 6.13 38.56 44.82
N THR A 390 5.89 38.03 46.04
CA THR A 390 4.77 38.37 46.98
C THR A 390 4.66 37.42 48.17
N LEU A 391 5.31 37.81 49.27
CA LEU A 391 4.80 37.85 50.65
C LEU A 391 3.57 36.98 51.05
N ASN A 392 3.76 35.99 51.94
CA ASN A 392 2.92 35.90 53.16
C ASN A 392 3.56 35.14 54.33
N LYS A 393 3.18 35.52 55.57
CA LYS A 393 3.82 35.15 56.84
C LYS A 393 3.42 33.77 57.37
N SER A 394 4.40 33.02 57.92
CA SER A 394 4.40 32.61 59.34
C SER A 394 5.79 32.09 59.79
N LYS A 395 6.12 32.35 61.06
CA LYS A 395 7.32 31.93 61.84
C LYS A 395 6.87 30.91 62.93
N PRO A 396 7.75 30.34 63.78
CA PRO A 396 9.22 30.39 63.88
C PRO A 396 9.83 28.95 63.77
N ASP A 397 11.12 28.65 63.94
CA ASP A 397 12.05 28.65 65.09
C ASP A 397 13.39 28.06 64.56
N GLU A 398 14.60 28.19 65.12
CA GLU A 398 15.26 29.09 66.08
C GLU A 398 16.80 28.77 65.99
N ILE A 399 17.68 29.55 66.64
CA ILE A 399 19.06 29.19 67.08
C ILE A 399 20.26 29.40 66.11
N ARG A 400 21.17 30.29 66.58
CA ARG A 400 22.63 30.48 66.33
C ARG A 400 23.07 31.21 65.04
N LEU A 401 23.46 32.49 65.19
CA LEU A 401 24.78 33.03 65.60
C LEU A 401 25.75 33.03 64.40
N GLU A 402 25.93 34.17 63.74
CA GLU A 402 26.87 35.26 64.11
C GLU A 402 28.29 34.96 63.61
N ASP A 403 28.69 35.65 62.53
CA ASP A 403 29.68 36.71 62.67
C ASP A 403 29.51 37.77 61.57
N LEU A 404 29.88 39.01 61.90
CA LEU A 404 29.67 40.26 61.15
C LEU A 404 31.00 40.80 60.58
N VAL A 405 30.96 42.02 60.02
CA VAL A 405 32.12 42.94 59.81
C VAL A 405 33.03 42.57 58.62
N ASP A 406 33.51 43.44 57.72
CA ASP A 406 33.20 44.81 57.19
C ASP A 406 34.19 45.03 55.99
N ILE A 407 34.28 46.10 55.17
CA ILE A 407 33.68 47.44 55.13
C ILE A 407 33.64 48.00 53.67
N LEU A 408 32.86 49.08 53.47
CA LEU A 408 33.01 50.29 52.60
C LEU A 408 34.35 50.49 51.81
N ASP A 409 34.49 51.27 50.72
CA ASP A 409 33.69 52.24 49.94
C ASP A 409 34.36 52.32 48.52
N THR A 410 33.82 52.90 47.44
CA THR A 410 33.76 54.36 47.19
C THR A 410 33.15 54.66 45.80
N GLN A 411 32.51 55.82 45.69
CA GLN A 411 32.20 56.67 44.51
C GLN A 411 33.20 56.61 43.31
N ASP A 412 32.89 57.07 42.07
CA ASP A 412 31.80 57.93 41.60
C ASP A 412 31.54 57.84 40.06
N SER A 413 30.37 58.37 39.66
CA SER A 413 30.10 59.24 38.49
C SER A 413 30.65 58.97 37.05
N SER A 414 29.72 59.16 36.09
CA SER A 414 29.88 59.81 34.77
C SER A 414 30.10 58.96 33.50
N ASP A 415 28.98 58.91 32.76
CA ASP A 415 28.81 59.11 31.31
C ASP A 415 28.97 57.98 30.27
N HIS A 416 27.90 57.90 29.48
CA HIS A 416 27.68 57.00 28.37
C HIS A 416 28.52 57.39 27.14
N ILE A 417 29.19 56.41 26.54
CA ILE A 417 29.32 56.32 25.08
C ILE A 417 29.05 54.86 24.68
N TRP A 418 28.12 54.68 23.74
CA TRP A 418 27.91 53.40 23.08
C TRP A 418 28.94 53.27 21.96
N ASP A 419 29.73 52.21 21.96
CA ASP A 419 30.55 51.83 20.80
C ASP A 419 30.37 50.33 20.56
N ASP A 420 29.83 50.01 19.38
CA ASP A 420 29.41 48.66 18.98
C ASP A 420 30.61 47.93 18.37
N GLY A 421 31.57 47.59 19.24
CA GLY A 421 32.76 46.83 18.87
C GLY A 421 32.52 45.33 19.00
N GLU A 422 32.40 44.63 17.86
CA GLU A 422 32.34 43.17 17.79
C GLU A 422 33.55 42.53 18.49
N LYS A 423 33.39 42.18 19.77
CA LYS A 423 34.37 41.34 20.47
C LYS A 423 34.14 39.89 20.08
N GLU A 424 35.02 39.42 19.20
CA GLU A 424 35.29 38.01 18.96
C GLU A 424 35.75 37.36 20.28
N VAL A 425 34.78 36.92 21.10
CA VAL A 425 35.07 36.24 22.36
C VAL A 425 35.59 34.84 22.04
N ASN A 426 36.92 34.72 22.02
CA ASN A 426 37.62 33.44 22.13
C ASN A 426 37.32 32.82 23.51
N ALA A 427 36.13 32.22 23.63
CA ALA A 427 35.75 31.39 24.75
C ALA A 427 36.43 30.03 24.61
N GLU A 428 37.69 29.94 25.05
CA GLU A 428 38.33 28.67 25.39
C GLU A 428 37.58 28.04 26.58
N MET A 429 36.46 27.38 26.28
CA MET A 429 35.76 26.54 27.25
C MET A 429 36.68 25.37 27.61
N SER A 430 37.00 25.21 28.89
CA SER A 430 37.85 24.11 29.35
C SER A 430 37.25 22.76 28.96
N GLU A 431 38.08 21.83 28.49
CA GLU A 431 37.64 20.55 27.91
C GLU A 431 36.79 19.67 28.85
N GLY A 432 36.82 19.92 30.16
CA GLY A 432 36.08 19.14 31.17
C GLY A 432 34.57 19.36 31.26
N GLN A 433 33.94 20.16 30.37
CA GLN A 433 32.51 20.50 30.46
C GLN A 433 31.66 20.07 29.25
N LEU A 434 32.26 19.47 28.22
CA LEU A 434 31.56 18.98 27.03
C LEU A 434 31.27 17.47 27.14
N ASP A 435 30.10 17.06 26.66
CA ASP A 435 29.69 15.65 26.62
C ASP A 435 30.53 14.90 25.57
N GLN A 436 31.35 13.95 26.05
CA GLN A 436 32.29 13.19 25.21
C GLN A 436 31.58 12.28 24.19
N ASP A 437 30.39 11.75 24.52
CA ASP A 437 29.61 10.93 23.60
C ASP A 437 29.03 11.81 22.48
N GLN A 438 28.63 13.05 22.81
CA GLN A 438 28.18 14.03 21.82
C GLN A 438 29.32 14.54 20.93
N MET A 439 30.53 14.77 21.47
CA MET A 439 31.73 15.08 20.66
C MET A 439 32.03 13.95 19.68
N THR A 440 32.07 12.71 20.17
CA THR A 440 32.36 11.52 19.35
C THR A 440 31.30 11.32 18.27
N ALA A 441 30.02 11.52 18.60
CA ALA A 441 28.93 11.42 17.62
C ALA A 441 29.03 12.48 16.51
N LEU A 442 29.38 13.73 16.84
CA LEU A 442 29.54 14.80 15.84
C LEU A 442 30.77 14.57 14.95
N ASP A 443 31.89 14.15 15.52
CA ASP A 443 33.11 13.78 14.77
C ASP A 443 32.85 12.62 13.79
N MET A 444 32.08 11.62 14.22
CA MET A 444 31.62 10.54 13.36
C MET A 444 30.72 11.02 12.21
N ILE A 445 29.75 11.92 12.46
CA ILE A 445 28.92 12.49 11.38
C ILE A 445 29.79 13.26 10.38
N CYS A 446 30.78 14.02 10.84
CA CYS A 446 31.62 14.84 9.96
C CYS A 446 32.62 14.03 9.12
N SER A 447 32.84 12.74 9.49
CA SER A 447 33.89 11.88 8.92
C SER A 447 33.37 10.63 8.20
N ASN A 448 32.08 10.28 8.30
CA ASN A 448 31.54 9.00 7.78
C ASN A 448 30.27 9.22 6.93
N ALA A 449 30.16 8.47 5.83
CA ALA A 449 28.99 8.51 4.96
C ALA A 449 27.69 8.01 5.63
N VAL A 450 27.81 7.15 6.66
CA VAL A 450 26.71 6.65 7.49
C VAL A 450 27.15 6.66 8.94
N THR A 451 26.34 7.25 9.82
CA THR A 451 26.55 7.26 11.27
C THR A 451 25.25 6.87 11.97
N VAL A 452 25.32 5.90 12.91
CA VAL A 452 24.16 5.45 13.70
C VAL A 452 24.30 5.92 15.14
N ILE A 453 23.42 6.83 15.57
CA ILE A 453 23.44 7.39 16.93
C ILE A 453 22.33 6.76 17.76
N SER A 454 22.70 5.88 18.69
CA SER A 454 21.79 5.29 19.67
C SER A 454 21.82 6.02 21.01
N GLY A 455 20.80 5.82 21.85
CA GLY A 455 20.75 6.41 23.19
C GLY A 455 19.31 6.62 23.69
N LYS A 456 19.14 6.80 25.00
CA LYS A 456 17.82 6.95 25.63
C LYS A 456 17.13 8.28 25.27
N GLY A 457 15.87 8.43 25.68
CA GLY A 457 15.17 9.72 25.63
C GLY A 457 15.88 10.75 26.51
N GLY A 458 15.98 12.00 26.06
CA GLY A 458 16.64 13.09 26.78
C GLY A 458 18.14 13.30 26.46
N CYS A 459 18.84 12.31 25.91
CA CYS A 459 20.29 12.35 25.63
C CYS A 459 20.71 13.25 24.44
N GLY A 460 20.07 14.39 24.20
CA GLY A 460 20.54 15.41 23.23
C GLY A 460 20.58 15.05 21.72
N LYS A 461 20.42 13.79 21.31
CA LYS A 461 20.65 13.28 19.93
C LYS A 461 20.13 14.18 18.80
N THR A 462 18.86 14.55 18.84
CA THR A 462 18.26 15.42 17.80
C THR A 462 18.85 16.83 17.82
N THR A 463 19.18 17.35 19.01
CA THR A 463 19.75 18.68 19.20
C THR A 463 21.15 18.79 18.57
N ILE A 464 22.04 17.82 18.83
CA ILE A 464 23.41 17.86 18.28
C ILE A 464 23.41 17.78 16.75
N VAL A 465 22.60 16.90 16.16
CA VAL A 465 22.45 16.77 14.71
C VAL A 465 21.87 18.06 14.11
N SER A 466 20.85 18.65 14.74
CA SER A 466 20.25 19.91 14.27
C SER A 466 21.21 21.07 14.32
N GLN A 467 22.00 21.19 15.39
CA GLN A 467 22.93 22.29 15.56
C GLN A 467 24.11 22.18 14.59
N LEU A 468 24.59 20.98 14.31
CA LEU A 468 25.62 20.75 13.30
C LEU A 468 25.19 21.28 11.93
N PHE A 469 24.03 20.86 11.43
CA PHE A 469 23.55 21.31 10.12
C PHE A 469 23.19 22.80 10.07
N LYS A 470 22.69 23.39 11.16
CA LYS A 470 22.55 24.85 11.28
C LYS A 470 23.89 25.58 11.23
N HIS A 471 24.91 25.05 11.89
CA HIS A 471 26.24 25.63 11.87
C HIS A 471 26.86 25.57 10.48
N ILE A 472 26.61 24.48 9.74
CA ILE A 472 27.02 24.33 8.33
C ILE A 472 26.33 25.37 7.44
N GLU A 473 25.01 25.52 7.49
CA GLU A 473 24.32 26.57 6.71
C GLU A 473 24.80 27.98 7.06
N LEU A 474 25.09 28.26 8.34
CA LEU A 474 25.64 29.54 8.78
C LEU A 474 27.09 29.78 8.32
N LEU A 475 27.88 28.72 8.11
CA LEU A 475 29.21 28.82 7.51
C LEU A 475 29.10 29.09 6.01
N GLU A 476 28.27 28.35 5.27
CA GLU A 476 28.00 28.61 3.84
C GLU A 476 27.52 30.05 3.61
N GLU A 477 26.55 30.55 4.40
CA GLU A 477 26.10 31.93 4.31
C GLU A 477 27.22 32.95 4.57
N LYS A 478 28.11 32.68 5.53
CA LYS A 478 29.24 33.56 5.86
C LYS A 478 30.30 33.54 4.77
N GLU A 479 30.58 32.39 4.17
CA GLU A 479 31.52 32.26 3.05
C GLU A 479 30.99 32.96 1.81
N VAL A 480 29.70 32.81 1.47
CA VAL A 480 29.07 33.56 0.37
C VAL A 480 29.12 35.07 0.64
N LYS A 481 28.71 35.53 1.84
CA LYS A 481 28.78 36.95 2.21
C LYS A 481 30.21 37.50 2.19
N LYS A 482 31.21 36.67 2.53
CA LYS A 482 32.63 37.04 2.45
C LYS A 482 33.10 37.10 1.00
N ALA A 483 32.80 36.10 0.17
CA ALA A 483 33.14 36.09 -1.25
C ALA A 483 32.53 37.29 -1.99
N CYS A 484 31.29 37.68 -1.67
CA CYS A 484 30.68 38.92 -2.18
C CYS A 484 31.47 40.16 -1.74
N LYS A 485 31.83 40.28 -0.46
CA LYS A 485 32.61 41.43 0.05
C LYS A 485 34.03 41.50 -0.50
N ASP A 486 34.69 40.36 -0.68
CA ASP A 486 36.03 40.28 -1.26
C ASP A 486 35.98 40.66 -2.75
N PHE A 487 34.94 40.23 -3.47
CA PHE A 487 34.67 40.62 -4.87
C PHE A 487 34.28 42.12 -5.02
N GLU A 488 33.58 42.69 -4.04
CA GLU A 488 33.28 44.14 -3.98
C GLU A 488 34.54 44.99 -3.70
N GLN A 489 35.61 44.41 -3.13
CA GLN A 489 36.86 45.10 -2.80
C GLN A 489 37.92 45.02 -3.93
N ASP A 490 37.86 44.00 -4.80
CA ASP A 490 38.72 43.88 -5.99
C ASP A 490 38.25 44.81 -7.13
N TRP A 491 38.67 46.08 -7.05
CA TRP A 491 38.14 47.14 -7.93
C TRP A 491 38.65 47.09 -9.38
N ASN A 492 37.82 46.57 -10.30
CA ASN A 492 37.61 47.12 -11.65
C ASN A 492 36.36 46.49 -12.32
N VAL A 493 35.18 46.74 -11.76
CA VAL A 493 33.90 46.35 -12.37
C VAL A 493 33.33 47.52 -13.18
N PRO A 494 33.07 47.37 -14.50
CA PRO A 494 32.38 48.39 -15.29
C PRO A 494 30.96 48.68 -14.79
N GLU A 495 30.51 49.93 -14.93
CA GLU A 495 29.21 50.41 -14.41
C GLU A 495 27.97 49.66 -14.95
N GLU A 496 28.12 48.83 -15.97
CA GLU A 496 27.04 48.01 -16.56
C GLU A 496 26.62 46.79 -15.71
N TRP A 497 27.38 46.40 -14.68
CA TRP A 497 27.08 45.20 -13.88
C TRP A 497 26.30 45.46 -12.58
N ILE A 498 26.12 46.72 -12.19
CA ILE A 498 25.38 47.11 -10.97
C ILE A 498 23.89 46.68 -11.04
N THR A 499 23.37 46.43 -12.23
CA THR A 499 21.99 45.97 -12.50
C THR A 499 21.78 44.45 -12.44
N PHE A 500 22.83 43.62 -12.32
CA PHE A 500 22.68 42.16 -12.21
C PHE A 500 22.31 41.67 -10.80
N THR A 501 22.47 42.53 -9.79
CA THR A 501 22.26 42.22 -8.37
C THR A 501 20.79 41.93 -8.03
N GLU A 502 19.83 42.43 -8.81
CA GLU A 502 18.39 42.23 -8.55
C GLU A 502 17.77 41.02 -9.31
N GLN A 503 18.47 40.45 -10.31
CA GLN A 503 17.92 39.36 -11.14
C GLN A 503 18.53 37.98 -10.87
N SER A 504 19.55 37.89 -10.01
CA SER A 504 20.26 36.64 -9.66
C SER A 504 19.66 35.88 -8.47
N GLN A 505 18.43 36.19 -8.04
CA GLN A 505 17.66 35.37 -7.07
C GLN A 505 17.14 34.03 -7.64
N GLN A 506 17.70 33.56 -8.77
CA GLN A 506 17.55 32.18 -9.20
C GLN A 506 18.46 31.29 -8.36
N LYS A 507 17.85 30.41 -7.54
CA LYS A 507 18.48 29.37 -6.70
C LYS A 507 20.01 29.39 -6.67
N LEU A 508 20.56 30.02 -5.62
CA LEU A 508 21.95 29.82 -5.25
C LEU A 508 22.19 28.30 -5.08
N ASP A 509 23.18 27.74 -5.78
CA ASP A 509 23.59 26.34 -5.60
C ASP A 509 24.18 26.19 -4.19
N LYS A 510 23.36 25.70 -3.24
CA LYS A 510 23.82 25.31 -1.91
C LYS A 510 24.80 24.15 -2.05
N ALA A 511 25.92 24.20 -1.34
CA ALA A 511 26.89 23.12 -1.37
C ALA A 511 26.35 21.85 -0.69
N ILE A 512 25.45 22.00 0.29
CA ILE A 512 24.80 20.89 1.00
C ILE A 512 23.29 21.12 1.11
N GLU A 513 22.49 20.17 0.61
CA GLU A 513 21.04 20.11 0.86
C GLU A 513 20.72 19.08 1.95
N VAL A 514 20.08 19.52 3.04
CA VAL A 514 19.77 18.68 4.21
C VAL A 514 18.30 18.27 4.22
N LEU A 515 18.04 16.97 3.99
CA LEU A 515 16.70 16.39 4.04
C LEU A 515 16.48 15.60 5.34
N LEU A 516 15.55 16.03 6.18
CA LEU A 516 15.15 15.27 7.37
C LEU A 516 13.97 14.33 7.08
N THR A 517 14.05 13.12 7.62
CA THR A 517 13.04 12.07 7.42
C THR A 517 12.77 11.28 8.70
N ALA A 518 11.56 10.74 8.84
CA ALA A 518 11.18 9.84 9.93
C ALA A 518 10.17 8.76 9.47
N PRO A 519 10.03 7.64 10.20
CA PRO A 519 9.07 6.57 9.83
C PRO A 519 7.59 6.97 9.92
N THR A 520 7.23 7.98 10.73
CA THR A 520 5.83 8.38 10.94
C THR A 520 5.64 9.89 10.87
N GLY A 521 4.44 10.33 10.48
CA GLY A 521 4.10 11.76 10.41
C GLY A 521 4.22 12.50 11.75
N LYS A 522 3.94 11.82 12.87
CA LYS A 522 4.15 12.38 14.22
C LYS A 522 5.63 12.63 14.52
N ALA A 523 6.50 11.67 14.15
CA ALA A 523 7.94 11.82 14.33
C ALA A 523 8.53 12.89 13.39
N ALA A 524 8.10 12.94 12.13
CA ALA A 524 8.49 13.99 11.19
C ALA A 524 8.06 15.39 11.65
N GLY A 525 6.83 15.52 12.17
CA GLY A 525 6.34 16.77 12.77
C GLY A 525 7.18 17.22 13.97
N LEU A 526 7.59 16.28 14.84
CA LEU A 526 8.47 16.57 15.98
C LEU A 526 9.88 16.98 15.54
N LEU A 527 10.43 16.35 14.50
CA LEU A 527 11.70 16.78 13.89
C LEU A 527 11.58 18.20 13.36
N ARG A 528 10.55 18.52 12.56
CA ARG A 528 10.33 19.88 12.05
C ARG A 528 10.25 20.91 13.18
N GLN A 529 9.51 20.63 14.25
CA GLN A 529 9.39 21.54 15.40
C GLN A 529 10.72 21.75 16.15
N LYS A 530 11.50 20.70 16.38
CA LYS A 530 12.76 20.79 17.15
C LYS A 530 13.92 21.34 16.35
N THR A 531 13.97 21.00 15.06
CA THR A 531 15.10 21.32 14.20
C THR A 531 14.89 22.67 13.50
N GLY A 532 13.67 23.02 13.12
CA GLY A 532 13.36 24.16 12.24
C GLY A 532 13.50 23.85 10.75
N PHE A 533 14.05 22.68 10.39
CA PHE A 533 14.18 22.23 9.01
C PHE A 533 12.89 21.56 8.49
N ASN A 534 12.76 21.50 7.17
CA ASN A 534 11.74 20.66 6.53
C ASN A 534 12.00 19.18 6.86
N ALA A 535 10.96 18.50 7.32
CA ALA A 535 11.01 17.08 7.66
C ALA A 535 9.79 16.34 7.10
N TYR A 536 10.03 15.20 6.48
CA TYR A 536 9.06 14.38 5.76
C TYR A 536 8.98 12.97 6.35
N THR A 537 8.02 12.18 5.90
CA THR A 537 8.01 10.74 6.18
C THR A 537 8.86 9.97 5.18
N LEU A 538 9.41 8.81 5.56
CA LEU A 538 10.15 7.93 4.65
C LEU A 538 9.35 7.62 3.38
N CYS A 539 8.04 7.34 3.50
CA CYS A 539 7.17 7.07 2.36
C CYS A 539 7.05 8.26 1.39
N GLN A 540 7.00 9.50 1.90
CA GLN A 540 6.94 10.70 1.05
C GLN A 540 8.25 10.90 0.27
N VAL A 541 9.40 10.68 0.91
CA VAL A 541 10.71 10.78 0.25
C VAL A 541 10.84 9.69 -0.82
N LEU A 542 10.49 8.45 -0.48
CA LEU A 542 10.59 7.31 -1.41
C LEU A 542 9.67 7.44 -2.63
N MET A 543 8.44 7.94 -2.45
CA MET A 543 7.58 8.24 -3.61
C MET A 543 8.19 9.31 -4.50
N LEU A 544 8.72 10.41 -3.93
CA LEU A 544 9.34 11.49 -4.72
C LEU A 544 10.59 11.02 -5.49
N SER A 545 11.36 10.07 -4.96
CA SER A 545 12.50 9.47 -5.66
C SER A 545 12.15 8.42 -6.71
N LEU A 546 10.88 7.99 -6.80
CA LEU A 546 10.40 7.04 -7.83
C LEU A 546 9.72 7.75 -9.03
N PHE A 547 9.49 9.06 -8.94
CA PHE A 547 8.90 9.89 -10.00
C PHE A 547 9.89 10.89 -10.65
N ASN A 548 11.17 10.85 -10.25
CA ASN A 548 12.29 11.54 -10.88
C ASN A 548 13.26 10.51 -11.48
#